data_AF-A0A2V8U8G7-F1
#
_entry.id   AF-A0A2V8U8G7-F1
#
_cell.length_a   1.000
_cell.length_b   1.000
_cell.length_c   1.000
_cell.angle_alpha   90.00
_cell.angle_beta   90.00
_cell.angle_gamma   90.00
#
_symmetry.space_group_name_H-M   'P 1'
#
loop_
_entity.id
_entity.type
_entity.pdbx_description
1 polymer ?
#
loop_
_entity_poly.entity_id
_entity_poly.type
_entity_poly.pdbx_seq_one_letter_code
_entity_poly.pdbx_strand_id
1 'polypeptide(L)'
;TEIATGTVEFAAAGLKGTVTRYSAEPDKNYSTLEIEGVGKIEMGVTGGVAWEKSAMMGARVKSGEEKAQAVRESTMNAPLVWRKLYSKAVTEGVEPVSGEDCYKVVVTPAEGKPETMYFEKKSGLLVKVNTVAVNQMGEIPVDISVSDYRDFSGILTPTKTVQKAGGQEFSITLQSVKVNEEIPAGRFEPPAEVKALVDKSAPRAEKK
;
A
#
# COMPACT_ATOMS: atom_id res chain seq x y z
N THR A 1 10.01 13.43 1.44
CA THR A 1 10.28 12.15 0.77
C THR A 1 10.46 11.08 1.82
N GLU A 2 10.28 9.82 1.46
CA GLU A 2 10.49 8.67 2.36
C GLU A 2 11.15 7.54 1.58
N ILE A 3 12.15 6.90 2.19
CA ILE A 3 12.75 5.65 1.72
C ILE A 3 12.62 4.64 2.86
N ALA A 4 11.93 3.53 2.61
CA ALA A 4 11.79 2.45 3.58
C ALA A 4 12.35 1.14 3.01
N THR A 5 13.08 0.40 3.83
CA THR A 5 13.54 -0.96 3.50
C THR A 5 13.13 -1.93 4.59
N GLY A 6 12.91 -3.18 4.21
CA GLY A 6 12.52 -4.21 5.15
C GLY A 6 12.59 -5.61 4.57
N THR A 7 12.17 -6.57 5.39
CA THR A 7 12.01 -7.96 4.98
C THR A 7 10.54 -8.32 4.86
N VAL A 8 10.26 -9.31 4.02
CA VAL A 8 8.94 -9.92 3.87
C VAL A 8 9.08 -11.41 4.11
N GLU A 9 8.15 -11.99 4.87
CA GLU A 9 8.13 -13.42 5.15
C GLU A 9 6.76 -14.01 4.85
N PHE A 10 6.70 -15.05 4.01
CA PHE A 10 5.54 -15.87 3.73
C PHE A 10 5.69 -17.17 4.52
N ALA A 11 5.43 -17.12 5.82
CA ALA A 11 5.78 -18.19 6.76
C ALA A 11 5.24 -19.57 6.35
N ALA A 12 3.99 -19.63 5.89
CA ALA A 12 3.36 -20.89 5.45
C ALA A 12 4.02 -21.51 4.20
N ALA A 13 4.62 -20.69 3.34
CA ALA A 13 5.34 -21.13 2.14
C ALA A 13 6.85 -21.30 2.37
N GLY A 14 7.36 -20.93 3.55
CA GLY A 14 8.80 -20.92 3.82
C GLY A 14 9.60 -19.93 2.96
N LEU A 15 8.94 -18.93 2.35
CA LEU A 15 9.59 -17.96 1.48
C LEU A 15 9.92 -16.68 2.23
N LYS A 16 11.05 -16.09 1.86
CA LYS A 16 11.51 -14.79 2.37
C LYS A 16 11.84 -13.87 1.23
N GLY A 17 11.86 -12.59 1.53
CA GLY A 17 12.20 -11.57 0.57
C GLY A 17 12.55 -10.24 1.22
N THR A 18 12.85 -9.28 0.38
CA THR A 18 13.11 -7.90 0.78
C THR A 18 12.11 -6.96 0.13
N VAL A 19 11.75 -5.90 0.84
CA VAL A 19 10.94 -4.81 0.32
C VAL A 19 11.75 -3.52 0.38
N THR A 20 11.67 -2.73 -0.69
CA THR A 20 12.13 -1.35 -0.71
C THR A 20 11.01 -0.47 -1.23
N ARG A 21 10.70 0.62 -0.55
CA ARG A 21 9.68 1.60 -0.91
C ARG A 21 10.31 2.98 -1.00
N TYR A 22 9.99 3.70 -2.05
CA TYR A 22 10.29 5.11 -2.26
C TYR A 22 8.97 5.86 -2.36
N SER A 23 8.86 6.98 -1.65
CA SER A 23 7.68 7.84 -1.70
C SER A 23 8.09 9.31 -1.76
N ALA A 24 7.38 10.09 -2.59
CA ALA A 24 7.52 11.53 -2.66
C ALA A 24 6.15 12.18 -2.91
N GLU A 25 5.90 13.29 -2.23
CA GLU A 25 4.71 14.10 -2.48
C GLU A 25 4.73 14.68 -3.91
N PRO A 26 3.56 14.92 -4.52
CA PRO A 26 2.23 14.62 -3.98
C PRO A 26 1.74 13.19 -4.27
N ASP A 27 2.26 12.51 -5.29
CA ASP A 27 1.64 11.31 -5.86
C ASP A 27 2.64 10.30 -6.45
N LYS A 28 3.88 10.28 -5.92
CA LYS A 28 4.94 9.40 -6.41
C LYS A 28 5.23 8.30 -5.39
N ASN A 29 5.00 7.06 -5.80
CA ASN A 29 5.41 5.88 -5.06
C ASN A 29 6.03 4.85 -6.02
N TYR A 30 7.10 4.21 -5.57
CA TYR A 30 7.68 3.06 -6.24
C TYR A 30 8.14 2.07 -5.19
N SER A 31 7.75 0.81 -5.34
CA SER A 31 8.10 -0.26 -4.41
C SER A 31 8.59 -1.49 -5.15
N THR A 32 9.60 -2.15 -4.58
CA THR A 32 10.11 -3.43 -5.06
C THR A 32 9.98 -4.46 -3.97
N LEU A 33 9.48 -5.63 -4.33
CA LEU A 33 9.46 -6.83 -3.50
C LEU A 33 10.26 -7.90 -4.23
N GLU A 34 11.34 -8.38 -3.62
CA GLU A 34 12.18 -9.44 -4.18
C GLU A 34 12.07 -10.67 -3.29
N ILE A 35 11.43 -11.72 -3.81
CA ILE A 35 11.14 -12.95 -3.08
C ILE A 35 12.07 -14.04 -3.59
N GLU A 36 12.77 -14.70 -2.67
CA GLU A 36 13.66 -15.81 -2.96
C GLU A 36 12.90 -16.93 -3.69
N GLY A 37 13.43 -17.38 -4.83
CA GLY A 37 12.84 -18.44 -5.65
C GLY A 37 11.61 -18.04 -6.49
N VAL A 38 10.99 -16.88 -6.26
CA VAL A 38 9.83 -16.39 -7.04
C VAL A 38 10.22 -15.24 -7.97
N GLY A 39 11.16 -14.39 -7.53
CA GLY A 39 11.68 -13.26 -8.30
C GLY A 39 11.12 -11.91 -7.83
N LYS A 40 11.28 -10.91 -8.69
CA LYS A 40 10.99 -9.51 -8.38
C LYS A 40 9.59 -9.11 -8.80
N ILE A 41 8.94 -8.35 -7.93
CA ILE A 41 7.67 -7.65 -8.15
C ILE A 41 7.96 -6.16 -7.96
N GLU A 42 7.56 -5.37 -8.95
CA GLU A 42 7.67 -3.92 -8.98
C GLU A 42 6.27 -3.32 -9.03
N MET A 43 6.03 -2.31 -8.22
CA MET A 43 4.76 -1.59 -8.19
C MET A 43 5.03 -0.10 -8.12
N GLY A 44 4.16 0.70 -8.70
CA GLY A 44 4.29 2.14 -8.57
C GLY A 44 3.02 2.90 -8.86
N VAL A 45 2.99 4.12 -8.35
CA VAL A 45 2.00 5.15 -8.65
C VAL A 45 2.75 6.41 -9.03
N THR A 46 2.44 6.99 -10.18
CA THR A 46 3.00 8.28 -10.61
C THR A 46 2.04 8.97 -11.57
N GLY A 47 1.69 10.23 -11.31
CA GLY A 47 0.77 10.99 -12.16
C GLY A 47 -0.63 10.36 -12.23
N GLY A 48 -1.07 9.72 -11.14
CA GLY A 48 -2.31 8.95 -11.10
C GLY A 48 -2.31 7.64 -11.90
N VAL A 49 -1.20 7.24 -12.53
CA VAL A 49 -1.06 5.91 -13.15
C VAL A 49 -0.55 4.93 -12.09
N ALA A 50 -1.35 3.90 -11.79
CA ALA A 50 -0.95 2.80 -10.93
C ALA A 50 -0.59 1.58 -11.79
N TRP A 51 0.52 0.92 -11.48
CA TRP A 51 1.04 -0.17 -12.30
C TRP A 51 1.73 -1.23 -11.45
N GLU A 52 1.93 -2.40 -12.06
CA GLU A 52 2.61 -3.54 -11.46
C GLU A 52 3.38 -4.28 -12.55
N LYS A 53 4.53 -4.84 -12.19
CA LYS A 53 5.32 -5.73 -13.03
C LYS A 53 5.86 -6.87 -12.17
N SER A 54 5.50 -8.10 -12.47
CA SER A 54 6.07 -9.27 -11.79
C SER A 54 6.82 -10.16 -12.78
N ALA A 55 7.80 -10.90 -12.27
CA ALA A 55 8.52 -11.91 -13.07
C ALA A 55 7.58 -12.96 -13.69
N MET A 56 6.45 -13.27 -13.02
CA MET A 56 5.52 -14.30 -13.45
C MET A 56 4.46 -13.81 -14.45
N MET A 57 3.92 -12.61 -14.25
CA MET A 57 2.77 -12.09 -15.01
C MET A 57 3.15 -10.97 -15.99
N GLY A 58 4.39 -10.48 -15.94
CA GLY A 58 4.82 -9.33 -16.73
C GLY A 58 4.25 -8.01 -16.23
N ALA A 59 4.36 -6.97 -17.07
CA ALA A 59 3.92 -5.61 -16.75
C ALA A 59 2.44 -5.40 -17.06
N ARG A 60 1.74 -4.65 -16.19
CA ARG A 60 0.35 -4.24 -16.36
C ARG A 60 0.08 -2.87 -15.74
N VAL A 61 -0.96 -2.22 -16.24
CA VAL A 61 -1.50 -0.97 -15.68
C VAL A 61 -2.82 -1.29 -14.97
N LYS A 62 -2.98 -0.81 -13.74
CA LYS A 62 -4.19 -0.98 -12.93
C LYS A 62 -5.29 -0.04 -13.43
N SER A 63 -6.55 -0.46 -13.30
CA SER A 63 -7.71 0.34 -13.72
C SER A 63 -8.88 0.22 -12.73
N GLY A 64 -9.90 1.09 -12.85
CA GLY A 64 -11.09 1.09 -11.99
C GLY A 64 -10.78 1.12 -10.49
N GLU A 65 -11.55 0.36 -9.71
CA GLU A 65 -11.42 0.30 -8.25
C GLU A 65 -10.01 -0.14 -7.79
N GLU A 66 -9.36 -1.05 -8.52
CA GLU A 66 -7.98 -1.48 -8.23
C GLU A 66 -7.00 -0.30 -8.33
N LYS A 67 -7.15 0.54 -9.36
CA LYS A 67 -6.33 1.76 -9.52
C LYS A 67 -6.63 2.75 -8.41
N ALA A 68 -7.89 3.01 -8.13
CA ALA A 68 -8.29 3.96 -7.10
C ALA A 68 -7.75 3.55 -5.72
N GLN A 69 -7.81 2.25 -5.39
CA GLN A 69 -7.22 1.68 -4.20
C GLN A 69 -5.70 1.86 -4.16
N ALA A 70 -4.99 1.47 -5.23
CA ALA A 70 -3.53 1.60 -5.29
C ALA A 70 -3.06 3.05 -5.12
N VAL A 71 -3.77 4.02 -5.72
CA VAL A 71 -3.47 5.45 -5.54
C VAL A 71 -3.66 5.88 -4.09
N ARG A 72 -4.76 5.49 -3.43
CA ARG A 72 -4.99 5.81 -2.01
C ARG A 72 -3.91 5.22 -1.12
N GLU A 73 -3.60 3.94 -1.26
CA GLU A 73 -2.58 3.23 -0.46
C GLU A 73 -1.17 3.79 -0.69
N SER A 74 -0.90 4.34 -1.87
CA SER A 74 0.38 4.99 -2.18
C SER A 74 0.57 6.37 -1.54
N THR A 75 -0.48 6.96 -0.96
CA THR A 75 -0.44 8.30 -0.37
C THR A 75 0.41 8.28 0.90
N MET A 76 1.63 8.84 0.82
CA MET A 76 2.63 8.80 1.89
C MET A 76 2.12 9.40 3.20
N ASN A 77 1.40 10.52 3.14
CA ASN A 77 0.85 11.24 4.28
C ASN A 77 -0.64 10.96 4.53
N ALA A 78 -1.13 9.76 4.17
CA ALA A 78 -2.55 9.42 4.21
C ALA A 78 -3.28 9.81 5.52
N PRO A 79 -2.71 9.60 6.73
CA PRO A 79 -3.34 10.04 7.98
C PRO A 79 -3.54 11.56 8.10
N LEU A 80 -2.70 12.38 7.46
CA LEU A 80 -2.82 13.84 7.48
C LEU A 80 -3.86 14.34 6.47
N VAL A 81 -4.01 13.65 5.34
CA VAL A 81 -4.89 14.05 4.23
C VAL A 81 -6.14 13.17 4.11
N TRP A 82 -6.49 12.42 5.15
CA TRP A 82 -7.54 11.38 5.08
C TRP A 82 -8.88 11.89 4.56
N ARG A 83 -9.25 13.16 4.81
CA ARG A 83 -10.48 13.78 4.29
C ARG A 83 -10.50 13.96 2.76
N LYS A 84 -9.33 13.91 2.12
CA LYS A 84 -9.20 13.86 0.66
C LYS A 84 -9.33 12.45 0.12
N LEU A 85 -8.99 11.44 0.93
CA LEU A 85 -9.00 10.03 0.54
C LEU A 85 -10.36 9.37 0.77
N TYR A 86 -11.08 9.80 1.81
CA TYR A 86 -12.34 9.24 2.25
C TYR A 86 -13.45 10.30 2.24
N SER A 87 -14.57 9.96 1.61
CA SER A 87 -15.77 10.81 1.55
C SER A 87 -16.60 10.71 2.83
N LYS A 88 -16.43 9.63 3.59
CA LYS A 88 -17.16 9.38 4.85
C LYS A 88 -16.26 8.63 5.85
N ALA A 89 -16.44 8.94 7.13
CA ALA A 89 -15.86 8.22 8.25
C ALA A 89 -16.88 8.14 9.39
N VAL A 90 -17.09 6.95 9.95
CA VAL A 90 -18.07 6.69 11.03
C VAL A 90 -17.41 5.86 12.11
N THR A 91 -17.41 6.36 13.35
CA THR A 91 -17.07 5.54 14.52
C THR A 91 -18.27 4.70 14.89
N GLU A 92 -18.18 3.38 14.72
CA GLU A 92 -19.28 2.45 14.98
C GLU A 92 -19.33 1.98 16.44
N GLY A 93 -18.23 2.11 17.17
CA GLY A 93 -18.18 1.72 18.57
C GLY A 93 -16.77 1.39 19.04
N VAL A 94 -16.72 0.56 20.08
CA VAL A 94 -15.49 0.11 20.73
C VAL A 94 -15.47 -1.42 20.68
N GLU A 95 -14.36 -1.98 20.21
CA GLU A 95 -14.16 -3.42 20.08
C GLU A 95 -12.74 -3.77 20.56
N PRO A 96 -12.55 -4.85 21.35
CA PRO A 96 -11.23 -5.25 21.76
C PRO A 96 -10.44 -5.87 20.59
N VAL A 97 -9.21 -5.41 20.37
CA VAL A 97 -8.26 -6.00 19.43
C VAL A 97 -7.04 -6.45 20.22
N SER A 98 -6.74 -7.75 20.19
CA SER A 98 -5.62 -8.35 20.94
C SER A 98 -5.63 -8.02 22.44
N GLY A 99 -6.81 -7.85 23.04
CA GLY A 99 -6.99 -7.55 24.46
C GLY A 99 -7.02 -6.06 24.82
N GLU A 100 -6.88 -5.16 23.85
CA GLU A 100 -6.91 -3.70 24.06
C GLU A 100 -8.16 -3.07 23.43
N ASP A 101 -8.81 -2.16 24.16
CA ASP A 101 -9.99 -1.45 23.67
C ASP A 101 -9.63 -0.53 22.49
N CYS A 102 -10.29 -0.73 21.35
CA CYS A 102 -10.06 0.04 20.14
C CYS A 102 -11.35 0.72 19.64
N TYR A 103 -11.24 1.94 19.13
CA TYR A 103 -12.31 2.53 18.33
C TYR A 103 -12.40 1.84 16.98
N LYS A 104 -13.58 1.31 16.65
CA LYS A 104 -13.89 0.78 15.31
C LYS A 104 -14.40 1.93 14.44
N VAL A 105 -13.64 2.27 13.40
CA VAL A 105 -13.95 3.38 12.48
C VAL A 105 -14.08 2.83 11.07
N VAL A 106 -15.27 2.95 10.49
CA VAL A 106 -15.51 2.62 9.08
C VAL A 106 -15.29 3.86 8.23
N VAL A 107 -14.36 3.77 7.29
CA VAL A 107 -14.06 4.83 6.31
C VAL A 107 -14.50 4.38 4.91
N THR A 108 -15.05 5.30 4.13
CA THR A 108 -15.56 5.03 2.77
C THR A 108 -14.87 5.95 1.78
N PRO A 109 -14.13 5.41 0.78
CA PRO A 109 -13.52 6.22 -0.25
C PRO A 109 -14.56 6.73 -1.25
N ALA A 110 -14.16 7.67 -2.11
CA ALA A 110 -15.02 8.11 -3.22
C ALA A 110 -15.24 7.01 -4.28
N GLU A 111 -14.26 6.12 -4.46
CA GLU A 111 -14.29 4.99 -5.39
C GLU A 111 -13.65 3.76 -4.73
N GLY A 112 -14.22 2.56 -4.90
CA GLY A 112 -13.76 1.33 -4.27
C GLY A 112 -14.47 1.02 -2.95
N LYS A 113 -13.92 0.04 -2.20
CA LYS A 113 -14.60 -0.54 -1.04
C LYS A 113 -14.35 0.25 0.26
N PRO A 114 -15.30 0.25 1.21
CA PRO A 114 -15.05 0.73 2.56
C PRO A 114 -13.97 -0.08 3.29
N GLU A 115 -13.31 0.57 4.24
CA GLU A 115 -12.32 -0.03 5.12
C GLU A 115 -12.75 0.15 6.57
N THR A 116 -12.48 -0.83 7.42
CA THR A 116 -12.66 -0.73 8.87
C THR A 116 -11.30 -0.59 9.52
N MET A 117 -11.03 0.55 10.14
CA MET A 117 -9.81 0.87 10.85
C MET A 117 -10.05 0.79 12.36
N TYR A 118 -9.13 0.18 13.08
CA TYR A 118 -9.17 0.03 14.53
C TYR A 118 -8.06 0.84 15.17
N PHE A 119 -8.43 1.81 16.00
CA PHE A 119 -7.49 2.68 16.70
C PHE A 119 -7.50 2.39 18.19
N GLU A 120 -6.36 2.04 18.76
CA GLU A 120 -6.23 1.78 20.20
C GLU A 120 -6.60 3.04 21.00
N LYS A 121 -7.47 2.91 22.00
CA LYS A 121 -7.92 4.07 22.79
C LYS A 121 -6.80 4.77 23.57
N LYS A 122 -5.84 3.99 24.08
CA LYS A 122 -4.78 4.50 24.94
C LYS A 122 -3.79 5.38 24.18
N SER A 123 -3.38 4.94 22.99
CA SER A 123 -2.36 5.62 22.18
C SER A 123 -2.92 6.44 21.02
N GLY A 124 -4.15 6.14 20.56
CA GLY A 124 -4.71 6.65 19.32
C GLY A 124 -4.10 6.04 18.06
N LEU A 125 -3.21 5.05 18.18
CA LEU A 125 -2.53 4.42 17.05
C LEU A 125 -3.44 3.41 16.36
N LEU A 126 -3.31 3.32 15.03
CA LEU A 126 -3.92 2.26 14.24
C LEU A 126 -3.30 0.92 14.66
N VAL A 127 -4.11 -0.12 14.81
CA VAL A 127 -3.60 -1.47 15.17
C VAL A 127 -4.11 -2.55 14.23
N LYS A 128 -5.26 -2.32 13.57
CA LYS A 128 -5.86 -3.24 12.61
C LYS A 128 -6.60 -2.49 11.52
N VAL A 129 -6.57 -3.04 10.30
CA VAL A 129 -7.43 -2.66 9.18
C VAL A 129 -8.08 -3.91 8.62
N ASN A 130 -9.38 -3.83 8.37
CA ASN A 130 -10.13 -4.78 7.57
C ASN A 130 -10.56 -4.11 6.27
N THR A 131 -10.18 -4.67 5.14
CA THR A 131 -10.48 -4.13 3.82
C THR A 131 -10.73 -5.25 2.81
N VAL A 132 -11.07 -4.87 1.59
CA VAL A 132 -11.20 -5.77 0.44
C VAL A 132 -10.21 -5.28 -0.61
N ALA A 133 -9.22 -6.11 -0.93
CA ALA A 133 -8.31 -5.86 -2.04
C ALA A 133 -9.04 -6.18 -3.35
N VAL A 134 -9.08 -5.22 -4.27
CA VAL A 134 -9.60 -5.42 -5.63
C VAL A 134 -8.43 -5.64 -6.57
N ASN A 135 -8.41 -6.78 -7.26
CA ASN A 135 -7.40 -7.07 -8.27
C ASN A 135 -8.01 -7.86 -9.45
N GLN A 136 -7.18 -8.21 -10.44
CA GLN A 136 -7.61 -8.94 -11.64
C GLN A 136 -8.24 -10.34 -11.37
N MET A 137 -8.00 -10.94 -10.20
CA MET A 137 -8.60 -12.21 -9.78
C MET A 137 -9.93 -12.02 -9.04
N GLY A 138 -10.32 -10.78 -8.77
CA GLY A 138 -11.55 -10.41 -8.07
C GLY A 138 -11.28 -9.70 -6.74
N GLU A 139 -12.29 -9.75 -5.89
CA GLU A 139 -12.29 -9.13 -4.57
C GLU A 139 -11.82 -10.12 -3.51
N ILE A 140 -10.80 -9.75 -2.74
CA ILE A 140 -10.20 -10.60 -1.71
C ILE A 140 -10.27 -9.85 -0.37
N PRO A 141 -10.98 -10.37 0.65
CA PRO A 141 -10.93 -9.82 1.99
C PRO A 141 -9.50 -9.87 2.55
N VAL A 142 -9.08 -8.79 3.20
CA VAL A 142 -7.76 -8.64 3.80
C VAL A 142 -7.89 -8.18 5.26
N ASP A 143 -7.29 -8.95 6.17
CA ASP A 143 -7.00 -8.54 7.54
C ASP A 143 -5.55 -8.03 7.60
N ILE A 144 -5.36 -6.80 8.05
CA ILE A 144 -4.04 -6.19 8.23
C ILE A 144 -3.89 -5.85 9.71
N SER A 145 -2.85 -6.36 10.36
CA SER A 145 -2.45 -5.95 11.71
C SER A 145 -1.15 -5.18 11.63
N VAL A 146 -1.05 -4.06 12.35
CA VAL A 146 0.15 -3.23 12.41
C VAL A 146 0.60 -3.07 13.87
N SER A 147 1.91 -3.14 14.09
CA SER A 147 2.49 -3.06 15.43
C SER A 147 3.93 -2.55 15.38
N ASP A 148 4.59 -2.55 16.54
CA ASP A 148 5.99 -2.14 16.72
C ASP A 148 6.24 -0.72 16.19
N TYR A 149 5.42 0.22 16.63
CA TYR A 149 5.56 1.63 16.29
C TYR A 149 6.89 2.18 16.78
N ARG A 150 7.62 2.87 15.88
CA ARG A 150 8.88 3.55 16.19
C ARG A 150 8.85 4.97 15.67
N ASP A 151 9.56 5.86 16.38
CA ASP A 151 9.72 7.25 15.95
C ASP A 151 10.76 7.35 14.82
N PHE A 152 10.38 7.99 13.73
CA PHE A 152 11.29 8.39 12.67
C PHE A 152 11.09 9.89 12.40
N SER A 153 11.95 10.71 13.00
CA SER A 153 11.90 12.18 12.87
C SER A 153 10.57 12.77 13.37
N GLY A 154 10.06 12.30 14.50
CA GLY A 154 8.80 12.77 15.09
C GLY A 154 7.55 12.09 14.51
N ILE A 155 7.70 11.12 13.61
CA ILE A 155 6.59 10.38 13.00
C ILE A 155 6.62 8.94 13.52
N LEU A 156 5.59 8.57 14.30
CA LEU A 156 5.39 7.19 14.71
C LEU A 156 4.94 6.34 13.53
N THR A 157 5.80 5.39 13.13
CA THR A 157 5.58 4.51 11.99
C THR A 157 5.51 3.06 12.48
N PRO A 158 4.49 2.27 12.09
CA PRO A 158 4.46 0.84 12.41
C PRO A 158 5.58 0.13 11.66
N THR A 159 6.44 -0.57 12.38
CA THR A 159 7.55 -1.30 11.74
C THR A 159 7.24 -2.76 11.48
N LYS A 160 6.13 -3.29 12.00
CA LYS A 160 5.65 -4.63 11.72
C LYS A 160 4.25 -4.58 11.16
N THR A 161 4.04 -5.26 10.04
CA THR A 161 2.74 -5.45 9.40
C THR A 161 2.53 -6.93 9.15
N VAL A 162 1.35 -7.46 9.49
CA VAL A 162 0.93 -8.82 9.14
C VAL A 162 -0.32 -8.71 8.30
N GLN A 163 -0.32 -9.31 7.11
CA GLN A 163 -1.47 -9.33 6.20
C GLN A 163 -1.95 -10.77 6.02
N LYS A 164 -3.27 -10.96 6.12
CA LYS A 164 -3.94 -12.22 5.81
C LYS A 164 -4.94 -11.98 4.70
N ALA A 165 -4.79 -12.67 3.59
CA ALA A 165 -5.63 -12.52 2.40
C ALA A 165 -5.79 -13.86 1.68
N GLY A 166 -7.01 -14.25 1.31
CA GLY A 166 -7.23 -15.44 0.49
C GLY A 166 -6.67 -16.75 1.07
N GLY A 167 -6.62 -16.87 2.40
CA GLY A 167 -6.03 -18.03 3.08
C GLY A 167 -4.49 -18.03 3.17
N GLN A 168 -3.84 -16.99 2.65
CA GLN A 168 -2.40 -16.76 2.76
C GLN A 168 -2.10 -15.73 3.83
N GLU A 169 -0.94 -15.85 4.46
CA GLU A 169 -0.43 -14.88 5.42
C GLU A 169 1.01 -14.52 5.05
N PHE A 170 1.32 -13.23 5.11
CA PHE A 170 2.68 -12.74 5.06
C PHE A 170 2.88 -11.59 6.04
N SER A 171 4.12 -11.39 6.44
CA SER A 171 4.52 -10.28 7.30
C SER A 171 5.58 -9.43 6.64
N ILE A 172 5.57 -8.14 6.97
CA ILE A 172 6.58 -7.16 6.58
C ILE A 172 7.20 -6.62 7.86
N THR A 173 8.53 -6.61 7.93
CA THR A 173 9.28 -5.94 9.00
C THR A 173 10.17 -4.86 8.40
N LEU A 174 9.87 -3.60 8.69
CA LEU A 174 10.70 -2.46 8.29
C LEU A 174 11.98 -2.41 9.13
N GLN A 175 13.11 -2.34 8.43
CA GLN A 175 14.43 -2.27 9.01
C GLN A 175 14.97 -0.83 9.03
N SER A 176 14.62 -0.04 8.01
CA SER A 176 15.02 1.37 7.91
C SER A 176 13.87 2.19 7.34
N VAL A 177 13.66 3.37 7.92
CA VAL A 177 12.82 4.42 7.35
C VAL A 177 13.64 5.69 7.40
N LYS A 178 13.85 6.31 6.24
CA LYS A 178 14.55 7.58 6.11
C LYS A 178 13.61 8.62 5.53
N VAL A 179 13.46 9.72 6.24
CA VAL A 179 12.55 10.81 5.88
C VAL A 179 13.38 11.99 5.38
N ASN A 180 12.89 12.69 4.35
CA ASN A 180 13.54 13.85 3.72
C ASN A 180 14.92 13.55 3.09
N GLU A 181 15.17 12.28 2.75
CA GLU A 181 16.34 11.89 1.97
C GLU A 181 16.16 12.22 0.49
N GLU A 182 17.30 12.44 -0.18
CA GLU A 182 17.35 12.58 -1.63
C GLU A 182 17.01 11.25 -2.31
N ILE A 183 16.03 11.28 -3.20
CA ILE A 183 15.66 10.12 -4.02
C ILE A 183 16.28 10.31 -5.41
N PRO A 184 17.06 9.34 -5.93
CA PRO A 184 17.68 9.46 -7.24
C PRO A 184 16.67 9.79 -8.34
N ALA A 185 17.07 10.65 -9.28
CA ALA A 185 16.26 10.96 -10.46
C ALA A 185 15.86 9.69 -11.21
N GLY A 186 14.66 9.68 -11.79
CA GLY A 186 14.13 8.53 -12.51
C GLY A 186 13.61 7.39 -11.63
N ARG A 187 13.75 7.42 -10.29
CA ARG A 187 13.30 6.33 -9.41
C ARG A 187 11.81 6.02 -9.52
N PHE A 188 11.01 7.02 -9.87
CA PHE A 188 9.56 6.92 -10.03
C PHE A 188 9.13 6.73 -11.48
N GLU A 189 10.07 6.68 -12.42
CA GLU A 189 9.70 6.42 -13.81
C GLU A 189 9.25 4.96 -13.95
N PRO A 190 8.07 4.72 -14.56
CA PRO A 190 7.65 3.36 -14.81
C PRO A 190 8.63 2.63 -15.75
N PRO A 191 8.76 1.30 -15.64
CA PRO A 191 9.49 0.49 -16.61
C PRO A 191 9.03 0.74 -18.05
N ALA A 192 9.92 0.55 -19.02
CA ALA A 192 9.63 0.81 -20.44
C ALA A 192 8.38 0.07 -20.94
N GLU A 193 8.15 -1.16 -20.46
CA GLU A 193 6.97 -1.94 -20.82
C GLU A 193 5.69 -1.30 -20.29
N VAL A 194 5.72 -0.74 -19.07
CA VAL A 194 4.58 0.00 -18.50
C VAL A 194 4.33 1.28 -19.29
N LYS A 195 5.38 2.04 -19.63
CA LYS A 195 5.27 3.25 -20.48
C LYS A 195 4.59 2.92 -21.81
N ALA A 196 5.01 1.85 -22.48
CA ALA A 196 4.41 1.39 -23.73
C ALA A 196 2.94 0.98 -23.59
N LEU A 197 2.53 0.41 -22.45
CA LEU A 197 1.13 0.06 -22.18
C LEU A 197 0.26 1.30 -21.95
N VAL A 198 0.79 2.31 -21.24
CA VAL A 198 0.10 3.59 -21.03
C VAL A 198 -0.11 4.29 -22.38
N ASP A 199 0.92 4.37 -23.22
CA ASP A 199 0.86 5.02 -24.53
C ASP A 199 -0.16 4.36 -25.47
N LYS A 200 -0.24 3.03 -25.45
CA LYS A 200 -1.23 2.27 -26.23
C LYS A 200 -2.66 2.46 -25.75
N SER A 201 -2.85 2.79 -24.47
CA SER A 201 -4.16 2.95 -23.84
C SER A 201 -4.66 4.40 -23.90
N ALA A 202 -3.81 5.36 -24.27
CA ALA A 202 -4.21 6.74 -24.50
C ALA A 202 -5.12 6.80 -25.74
N PRO A 203 -6.27 7.50 -25.70
CA PRO A 203 -7.10 7.68 -26.87
C PRO A 203 -6.25 8.33 -27.96
N ARG A 204 -6.10 7.64 -29.10
CA ARG A 204 -5.39 8.14 -30.26
C ARG A 204 -6.06 9.45 -30.65
N ALA A 205 -5.40 10.58 -30.42
CA ALA A 205 -5.89 11.85 -30.92
C ALA A 205 -6.11 11.69 -32.43
N GLU A 206 -7.37 11.64 -32.86
CA GLU A 206 -7.71 11.69 -34.27
C GLU A 206 -7.15 13.01 -34.79
N LYS A 207 -6.07 12.90 -35.56
CA LYS A 207 -5.58 14.02 -36.37
C LYS A 207 -6.69 14.30 -37.39
N LYS A 208 -7.45 15.37 -37.13
CA LYS A 208 -8.30 16.02 -38.12
C LYS A 208 -7.45 16.67 -39.20
#